data_AF-A0AAN8HA24-F1
#
_entry.id   AF-A0AAN8HA24-F1
#
_cell.length_a   1.000
_cell.length_b   1.000
_cell.length_c   1.000
_cell.angle_alpha   90.00
_cell.angle_beta   90.00
_cell.angle_gamma   90.00
#
_symmetry.space_group_name_H-M   'P 1'
#
loop_
_entity.id
_entity.type
_entity.pdbx_description
1 polymer ?
#
loop_
_entity_poly.entity_id
_entity_poly.type
_entity_poly.pdbx_seq_one_letter_code
_entity_poly.pdbx_strand_id
1 'polypeptide(L)'
;MSYVIHSNDESLAVVEDSCEQAPEQQPCPLCMEMYQADSIEAHAASCGESAGNEVLDRITVIEEQAAMPGPSGSSAAVTEEWLTVQDPTRAISQFRDDVLSIHESKNPLLLSMDIRSSPAEQDAALICFYKKPNVEWGRPLKCRLEGDAAIGEGVSRFFFSTCMDKLNSGFCINFANTDGTRLFDGEPGHLVPSASHFLVEKDCPDLDIRETIRLLEGESKISDEGKRSVRDLAFAWDLPCLTGNNRRWLFEKMLIHAVIGRVIRQIKQLRRGLKETPMWAMLSQRPDTVALLFPQEGAVDYSPAVILQRITWPRDDDDEDDDCSVDTKCRVSGYLRRFIENASPDVMANLNQPVVYWTAQYMY
;
A
#
# COMPACT_ATOMS: atom_id res chain seq x y z
N MET A 1 51.41 -35.66 -88.17
CA MET A 1 51.69 -34.30 -88.67
C MET A 1 51.90 -33.42 -87.45
N SER A 2 53.11 -32.87 -87.35
CA SER A 2 53.68 -32.02 -86.30
C SER A 2 52.84 -30.75 -86.06
N TYR A 3 52.79 -30.13 -84.88
CA TYR A 3 53.91 -29.49 -84.20
C TYR A 3 53.69 -29.33 -82.68
N VAL A 4 54.79 -29.42 -81.94
CA VAL A 4 54.98 -29.03 -80.54
C VAL A 4 55.69 -27.67 -80.52
N ILE A 5 55.29 -26.73 -79.64
CA ILE A 5 56.21 -25.86 -78.85
C ILE A 5 55.52 -25.52 -77.50
N HIS A 6 56.23 -25.80 -76.40
CA HIS A 6 55.97 -25.37 -75.02
C HIS A 6 56.33 -23.89 -74.81
N SER A 7 55.67 -23.20 -73.87
CA SER A 7 56.33 -22.35 -72.84
C SER A 7 55.30 -21.79 -71.83
N ASN A 8 55.57 -22.04 -70.54
CA ASN A 8 55.50 -21.16 -69.35
C ASN A 8 54.20 -20.38 -69.00
N ASP A 9 53.88 -20.02 -67.76
CA ASP A 9 54.18 -20.38 -66.36
C ASP A 9 53.23 -19.47 -65.51
N GLU A 10 53.08 -19.72 -64.20
CA GLU A 10 52.40 -18.87 -63.18
C GLU A 10 50.84 -18.82 -63.20
N SER A 11 50.10 -19.34 -62.20
CA SER A 11 49.99 -19.03 -60.75
C SER A 11 48.94 -17.94 -60.42
N LEU A 12 47.91 -18.39 -59.69
CA LEU A 12 47.04 -17.68 -58.72
C LEU A 12 46.32 -16.39 -59.13
N ALA A 13 44.99 -16.50 -59.26
CA ALA A 13 44.08 -15.46 -58.79
C ALA A 13 42.85 -16.11 -58.15
N VAL A 14 42.78 -15.99 -56.83
CA VAL A 14 41.57 -16.20 -56.01
C VAL A 14 40.60 -15.08 -56.37
N VAL A 15 39.36 -15.43 -56.73
CA VAL A 15 38.24 -14.48 -56.75
C VAL A 15 37.28 -14.92 -55.65
N GLU A 16 37.29 -14.17 -54.55
CA GLU A 16 36.30 -14.25 -53.48
C GLU A 16 34.95 -13.77 -54.04
N ASP A 17 33.92 -14.59 -53.91
CA ASP A 17 32.53 -14.18 -54.09
C ASP A 17 31.86 -14.22 -52.72
N SER A 18 31.86 -13.06 -52.06
CA SER A 18 31.25 -12.82 -50.76
C SER A 18 29.74 -12.64 -50.91
N CYS A 19 28.99 -13.67 -50.59
CA CYS A 19 27.54 -13.58 -50.39
C CYS A 19 27.29 -12.83 -49.07
N GLU A 20 26.96 -11.53 -49.14
CA GLU A 20 26.51 -10.73 -48.01
C GLU A 20 25.23 -11.35 -47.42
N GLN A 21 25.38 -12.07 -46.30
CA GLN A 21 24.26 -12.54 -45.50
C GLN A 21 23.57 -11.34 -44.85
N ALA A 22 22.27 -11.19 -45.12
CA ALA A 22 21.44 -10.19 -44.44
C ALA A 22 21.54 -10.37 -42.91
N PRO A 23 21.67 -9.28 -42.14
CA PRO A 23 21.94 -9.40 -40.71
C PRO A 23 20.75 -10.03 -39.99
N GLU A 24 21.05 -11.04 -39.16
CA GLU A 24 20.05 -11.79 -38.40
C GLU A 24 19.36 -10.87 -37.38
N GLN A 25 18.04 -10.73 -37.50
CA GLN A 25 17.22 -10.00 -36.55
C GLN A 25 16.65 -10.93 -35.48
N GLN A 26 16.70 -10.51 -34.22
CA GLN A 26 16.23 -11.28 -33.07
C GLN A 26 15.29 -10.43 -32.19
N PRO A 27 14.23 -11.02 -31.59
CA PRO A 27 13.32 -10.29 -30.70
C PRO A 27 13.98 -9.99 -29.35
N CYS A 28 13.83 -8.76 -28.86
CA CYS A 28 14.25 -8.39 -27.52
C CYS A 28 13.46 -9.20 -26.47
N PRO A 29 14.12 -9.83 -25.48
CA PRO A 29 13.43 -10.63 -24.47
C PRO A 29 12.59 -9.82 -23.47
N LEU A 30 12.68 -8.48 -23.49
CA LEU A 30 11.98 -7.57 -22.58
C LEU A 30 10.75 -6.89 -23.23
N CYS A 31 10.91 -6.32 -24.43
CA CYS A 31 9.82 -5.63 -25.13
C CYS A 31 9.23 -6.40 -26.33
N MET A 32 9.86 -7.50 -26.74
CA MET A 32 9.49 -8.35 -27.88
C MET A 32 9.58 -7.69 -29.28
N GLU A 33 10.12 -6.48 -29.38
CA GLU A 33 10.43 -5.82 -30.67
C GLU A 33 11.68 -6.42 -31.33
N MET A 34 11.74 -6.38 -32.66
CA MET A 34 12.83 -6.99 -33.46
C MET A 34 14.03 -6.04 -33.59
N TYR A 35 15.21 -6.52 -33.22
CA TYR A 35 16.46 -5.76 -33.32
C TYR A 35 17.54 -6.57 -34.05
N GLN A 36 18.52 -5.85 -34.61
CA GLN A 36 19.73 -6.47 -35.13
C GLN A 36 20.51 -7.15 -33.99
N ALA A 37 21.12 -8.31 -34.26
CA ALA A 37 21.82 -9.11 -33.25
C ALA A 37 22.96 -8.36 -32.54
N ASP A 38 23.57 -7.36 -33.19
CA ASP A 38 24.62 -6.50 -32.62
C ASP A 38 24.07 -5.39 -31.72
N SER A 39 22.78 -5.08 -31.84
CA SER A 39 22.10 -3.98 -31.16
C SER A 39 21.22 -4.47 -30.01
N ILE A 40 20.97 -5.79 -29.92
CA ILE A 40 20.10 -6.40 -28.92
C ILE A 40 20.67 -6.28 -27.50
N GLU A 41 21.99 -6.36 -27.34
CA GLU A 41 22.66 -6.30 -26.03
C GLU A 41 22.59 -4.88 -25.44
N ALA A 42 22.87 -3.87 -26.27
CA ALA A 42 22.76 -2.46 -25.90
C ALA A 42 21.31 -2.07 -25.61
N HIS A 43 20.36 -2.53 -26.43
CA HIS A 43 18.94 -2.29 -26.20
C HIS A 43 18.44 -2.98 -24.93
N ALA A 44 18.76 -4.27 -24.72
CA ALA A 44 18.35 -5.03 -23.55
C ALA A 44 18.87 -4.41 -22.24
N ALA A 45 20.05 -3.79 -22.25
CA ALA A 45 20.61 -3.08 -21.09
C ALA A 45 19.77 -1.85 -20.67
N SER A 46 19.17 -1.13 -21.62
CA SER A 46 18.34 0.06 -21.34
C SER A 46 16.84 -0.19 -21.34
N CYS A 47 16.38 -1.30 -21.94
CA CYS A 47 14.95 -1.62 -22.11
C CYS A 47 14.22 -1.83 -20.77
N GLY A 48 14.95 -2.06 -19.67
CA GLY A 48 14.40 -2.20 -18.33
C GLY A 48 14.32 -0.90 -17.51
N GLU A 49 15.04 0.16 -17.89
CA GLU A 49 15.14 1.37 -17.06
C GLU A 49 13.89 2.28 -17.17
N SER A 50 13.10 2.14 -18.24
CA SER A 50 11.83 2.83 -18.44
C SER A 50 10.61 2.04 -17.92
N ALA A 51 10.78 0.78 -17.50
CA ALA A 51 9.68 -0.15 -17.22
C ALA A 51 9.04 0.00 -15.83
N GLY A 52 9.64 0.78 -14.92
CA GLY A 52 9.10 0.99 -13.56
C GLY A 52 7.66 1.52 -13.56
N ASN A 53 7.30 2.34 -14.55
CA ASN A 53 5.93 2.85 -14.72
C ASN A 53 5.00 1.88 -15.48
N GLU A 54 5.54 1.04 -16.38
CA GLU A 54 4.72 0.14 -17.21
C GLU A 54 4.34 -1.17 -16.50
N VAL A 55 5.11 -1.63 -15.50
CA VAL A 55 4.84 -2.91 -14.81
C VAL A 55 3.57 -2.85 -13.96
N LEU A 56 3.29 -1.71 -13.32
CA LEU A 56 2.01 -1.49 -12.63
C LEU A 56 0.86 -1.45 -13.65
N ASP A 57 1.09 -0.85 -14.81
CA ASP A 57 0.10 -0.69 -15.88
C ASP A 57 -0.24 -2.03 -16.58
N ARG A 58 0.74 -2.93 -16.78
CA ARG A 58 0.51 -4.25 -17.39
C ARG A 58 -0.19 -5.24 -16.45
N ILE A 59 0.03 -5.17 -15.13
CA ILE A 59 -0.75 -5.94 -14.15
C ILE A 59 -2.19 -5.41 -14.07
N THR A 60 -2.43 -4.11 -14.34
CA THR A 60 -3.79 -3.56 -14.42
C THR A 60 -4.56 -3.96 -15.68
N VAL A 61 -3.91 -4.19 -16.82
CA VAL A 61 -4.59 -4.49 -18.10
C VAL A 61 -5.21 -5.90 -18.16
N ILE A 62 -4.69 -6.90 -17.44
CA ILE A 62 -5.15 -8.30 -17.56
C ILE A 62 -6.49 -8.58 -16.85
N GLU A 63 -7.00 -7.68 -16.02
CA GLU A 63 -8.22 -7.93 -15.22
C GLU A 63 -9.21 -6.74 -15.18
N GLU A 64 -9.19 -5.86 -16.19
CA GLU A 64 -10.16 -4.74 -16.25
C GLU A 64 -11.57 -5.18 -16.70
N GLN A 65 -11.74 -6.44 -17.15
CA GLN A 65 -12.99 -6.94 -17.73
C GLN A 65 -13.97 -7.62 -16.75
N ALA A 66 -13.62 -7.78 -15.46
CA ALA A 66 -14.57 -8.27 -14.46
C ALA A 66 -15.09 -7.11 -13.60
N ALA A 67 -15.89 -6.23 -14.21
CA ALA A 67 -16.53 -5.10 -13.55
C ALA A 67 -17.51 -5.60 -12.46
N MET A 68 -17.07 -5.64 -11.21
CA MET A 68 -17.96 -5.74 -10.06
C MET A 68 -18.72 -4.41 -9.90
N PRO A 69 -20.06 -4.43 -9.74
CA PRO A 69 -20.85 -3.23 -9.57
C PRO A 69 -20.52 -2.61 -8.21
N GLY A 70 -19.81 -1.49 -8.24
CA GLY A 70 -19.68 -0.56 -7.13
C GLY A 70 -20.27 0.80 -7.55
N PRO A 71 -20.58 1.69 -6.60
CA PRO A 71 -21.39 2.85 -6.88
C PRO A 71 -20.62 3.96 -7.59
N SER A 72 -20.74 3.99 -8.91
CA SER A 72 -20.21 5.07 -9.74
C SER A 72 -21.04 6.35 -9.55
N GLY A 73 -20.56 7.24 -8.68
CA GLY A 73 -20.87 8.67 -8.73
C GLY A 73 -19.63 9.42 -9.21
N SER A 74 -19.78 10.28 -10.21
CA SER A 74 -18.73 11.24 -10.60
C SER A 74 -18.36 12.10 -9.38
N SER A 75 -17.09 12.16 -9.02
CA SER A 75 -16.60 13.11 -8.02
C SER A 75 -16.88 14.54 -8.51
N ALA A 76 -17.30 15.42 -7.61
CA ALA A 76 -17.53 16.82 -7.93
C ALA A 76 -16.18 17.50 -8.19
N ALA A 77 -16.11 18.35 -9.22
CA ALA A 77 -14.87 19.02 -9.60
C ALA A 77 -14.44 20.00 -8.50
N VAL A 78 -13.33 19.67 -7.84
CA VAL A 78 -12.62 20.56 -6.92
C VAL A 78 -11.84 21.58 -7.75
N THR A 79 -11.79 22.82 -7.31
CA THR A 79 -10.94 23.88 -7.90
C THR A 79 -9.48 23.43 -7.90
N GLU A 80 -8.70 23.78 -8.93
CA GLU A 80 -7.30 23.35 -9.08
C GLU A 80 -6.28 24.29 -8.38
N GLU A 81 -6.76 25.30 -7.66
CA GLU A 81 -5.90 26.34 -7.05
C GLU A 81 -4.88 25.78 -6.06
N TRP A 82 -5.25 24.73 -5.31
CA TRP A 82 -4.38 24.04 -4.35
C TRP A 82 -3.14 23.39 -4.99
N LEU A 83 -3.15 23.12 -6.31
CA LEU A 83 -1.97 22.57 -7.00
C LEU A 83 -0.79 23.53 -6.99
N THR A 84 -1.07 24.83 -7.06
CA THR A 84 -0.04 25.89 -7.14
C THR A 84 0.51 26.30 -5.78
N VAL A 85 -0.10 25.83 -4.67
CA VAL A 85 0.31 26.17 -3.31
C VAL A 85 1.62 25.47 -2.95
N GLN A 86 2.67 26.24 -2.69
CA GLN A 86 4.00 25.69 -2.38
C GLN A 86 4.03 24.88 -1.07
N ASP A 87 3.36 25.37 -0.02
CA ASP A 87 3.36 24.68 1.28
C ASP A 87 2.39 23.49 1.28
N PRO A 88 2.85 22.25 1.55
CA PRO A 88 1.99 21.07 1.48
C PRO A 88 0.84 21.08 2.50
N THR A 89 1.06 21.60 3.70
CA THR A 89 0.02 21.69 4.75
C THR A 89 -1.09 22.68 4.36
N ARG A 90 -0.72 23.81 3.77
CA ARG A 90 -1.67 24.78 3.23
C ARG A 90 -2.41 24.23 2.01
N ALA A 91 -1.74 23.49 1.13
CA ALA A 91 -2.38 22.83 0.00
C ALA A 91 -3.45 21.83 0.45
N ILE A 92 -3.15 21.00 1.45
CA ILE A 92 -4.11 20.07 2.08
C ILE A 92 -5.31 20.84 2.66
N SER A 93 -5.04 21.93 3.39
CA SER A 93 -6.09 22.73 4.04
C SER A 93 -7.03 23.36 3.01
N GLN A 94 -6.48 23.97 1.97
CA GLN A 94 -7.27 24.58 0.89
C GLN A 94 -8.09 23.52 0.14
N PHE A 95 -7.47 22.40 -0.23
CA PHE A 95 -8.19 21.29 -0.87
C PHE A 95 -9.34 20.77 -0.01
N ARG A 96 -9.12 20.59 1.30
CA ARG A 96 -10.18 20.18 2.25
C ARG A 96 -11.32 21.19 2.24
N ASP A 97 -11.01 22.47 2.34
CA ASP A 97 -12.02 23.53 2.42
C ASP A 97 -12.83 23.62 1.11
N ASP A 98 -12.17 23.49 -0.04
CA ASP A 98 -12.82 23.42 -1.36
C ASP A 98 -13.78 22.22 -1.41
N VAL A 99 -13.34 21.03 -1.01
CA VAL A 99 -14.17 19.82 -0.98
C VAL A 99 -15.37 19.98 -0.04
N LEU A 100 -15.16 20.53 1.15
CA LEU A 100 -16.24 20.73 2.13
C LEU A 100 -17.27 21.74 1.60
N SER A 101 -16.83 22.83 0.96
CA SER A 101 -17.72 23.86 0.43
C SER A 101 -18.70 23.32 -0.62
N ILE A 102 -18.27 22.34 -1.44
CA ILE A 102 -19.10 21.70 -2.47
C ILE A 102 -20.29 20.95 -1.85
N HIS A 103 -20.13 20.44 -0.63
CA HIS A 103 -21.10 19.57 0.02
C HIS A 103 -21.76 20.20 1.26
N GLU A 104 -21.41 21.43 1.63
CA GLU A 104 -21.87 22.11 2.85
C GLU A 104 -23.41 22.19 2.93
N SER A 105 -24.07 22.45 1.80
CA SER A 105 -25.53 22.56 1.72
C SER A 105 -26.25 21.22 1.52
N LYS A 106 -25.52 20.11 1.38
CA LYS A 106 -26.12 18.80 1.10
C LYS A 106 -26.55 18.12 2.40
N ASN A 107 -27.62 17.31 2.30
CA ASN A 107 -28.08 16.51 3.44
C ASN A 107 -26.94 15.65 3.98
N PRO A 108 -26.84 15.42 5.30
CA PRO A 108 -25.80 14.55 5.83
C PRO A 108 -26.03 13.08 5.45
N LEU A 109 -24.94 12.31 5.37
CA LEU A 109 -24.99 10.84 5.36
C LEU A 109 -25.32 10.36 6.78
N LEU A 110 -26.26 9.43 6.89
CA LEU A 110 -26.68 8.88 8.17
C LEU A 110 -26.10 7.47 8.36
N LEU A 111 -25.27 7.33 9.38
CA LEU A 111 -24.73 6.06 9.86
C LEU A 111 -25.28 5.80 11.26
N SER A 112 -25.96 4.66 11.43
CA SER A 112 -26.51 4.21 12.72
C SER A 112 -25.98 2.82 13.03
N MET A 113 -25.62 2.56 14.28
CA MET A 113 -25.17 1.26 14.76
C MET A 113 -25.65 1.06 16.20
N ASP A 114 -26.25 -0.09 16.49
CA ASP A 114 -26.67 -0.43 17.86
C ASP A 114 -25.49 -1.06 18.61
N ILE A 115 -25.07 -0.43 19.70
CA ILE A 115 -23.92 -0.91 20.49
C ILE A 115 -24.24 -2.18 21.30
N ARG A 116 -25.53 -2.50 21.45
CA ARG A 116 -26.01 -3.69 22.17
C ARG A 116 -26.10 -4.90 21.26
N SER A 117 -26.04 -4.68 19.94
CA SER A 117 -25.98 -5.75 18.95
C SER A 117 -24.66 -6.50 19.02
N SER A 118 -24.65 -7.72 18.49
CA SER A 118 -23.42 -8.53 18.43
C SER A 118 -22.35 -7.88 17.54
N PRO A 119 -21.05 -8.16 17.75
CA PRO A 119 -19.98 -7.61 16.93
C PRO A 119 -20.15 -7.85 15.42
N ALA A 120 -20.72 -9.00 15.03
CA ALA A 120 -20.99 -9.31 13.63
C ALA A 120 -22.10 -8.43 13.03
N GLU A 121 -23.12 -8.09 13.82
CA GLU A 121 -24.20 -7.18 13.39
C GLU A 121 -23.71 -5.73 13.30
N GLN A 122 -22.85 -5.31 14.22
CA GLN A 122 -22.18 -4.01 14.17
C GLN A 122 -21.32 -3.89 12.89
N ASP A 123 -20.51 -4.89 12.60
CA ASP A 123 -19.70 -4.95 11.38
C ASP A 123 -20.56 -4.96 10.12
N ALA A 124 -21.68 -5.70 10.14
CA ALA A 124 -22.63 -5.70 9.04
C ALA A 124 -23.26 -4.31 8.81
N ALA A 125 -23.54 -3.54 9.86
CA ALA A 125 -24.06 -2.17 9.73
C ALA A 125 -23.06 -1.26 9.01
N LEU A 126 -21.77 -1.35 9.36
CA LEU A 126 -20.70 -0.61 8.69
C LEU A 126 -20.58 -0.99 7.21
N ILE A 127 -20.59 -2.29 6.91
CA ILE A 127 -20.51 -2.80 5.54
C ILE A 127 -21.74 -2.38 4.72
N CYS A 128 -22.93 -2.48 5.29
CA CYS A 128 -24.17 -2.06 4.64
C CYS A 128 -24.17 -0.56 4.34
N PHE A 129 -23.62 0.27 5.24
CA PHE A 129 -23.45 1.69 5.00
C PHE A 129 -22.51 1.95 3.83
N TYR A 130 -21.33 1.31 3.80
CA TYR A 130 -20.35 1.44 2.71
C TYR A 130 -20.89 0.95 1.36
N LYS A 131 -21.66 -0.14 1.34
CA LYS A 131 -22.19 -0.73 0.11
C LYS A 131 -23.41 0.01 -0.48
N LYS A 132 -23.82 1.14 0.12
CA LYS A 132 -24.95 1.94 -0.41
C LYS A 132 -24.64 2.43 -1.83
N PRO A 133 -25.57 2.24 -2.79
CA PRO A 133 -25.32 2.67 -4.15
C PRO A 133 -25.39 4.20 -4.31
N ASN A 134 -24.63 4.75 -5.26
CA ASN A 134 -24.66 6.16 -5.69
C ASN A 134 -24.54 7.18 -4.52
N VAL A 135 -23.61 6.92 -3.60
CA VAL A 135 -23.35 7.81 -2.47
C VAL A 135 -22.27 8.83 -2.85
N GLU A 136 -22.56 10.10 -2.59
CA GLU A 136 -21.54 11.15 -2.60
C GLU A 136 -20.82 11.20 -1.25
N TRP A 137 -19.67 10.53 -1.17
CA TRP A 137 -18.92 10.35 0.08
C TRP A 137 -18.33 11.64 0.67
N GLY A 138 -18.28 12.74 -0.10
CA GLY A 138 -17.87 14.06 0.39
C GLY A 138 -18.91 14.79 1.25
N ARG A 139 -20.12 14.24 1.40
CA ARG A 139 -21.19 14.84 2.22
C ARG A 139 -20.90 14.77 3.72
N PRO A 140 -21.39 15.74 4.52
CA PRO A 140 -21.25 15.68 5.98
C PRO A 140 -21.76 14.36 6.55
N LEU A 141 -21.03 13.76 7.50
CA LEU A 141 -21.44 12.51 8.14
C LEU A 141 -22.11 12.80 9.49
N LYS A 142 -23.29 12.24 9.71
CA LYS A 142 -23.98 12.23 11.00
C LYS A 142 -24.12 10.80 11.50
N CYS A 143 -23.46 10.54 12.61
CA CYS A 143 -23.43 9.24 13.24
C CYS A 143 -24.41 9.16 14.42
N ARG A 144 -24.94 7.96 14.69
CA ARG A 144 -25.80 7.65 15.83
C ARG A 144 -25.44 6.28 16.41
N LEU A 145 -25.27 6.23 17.73
CA LEU A 145 -25.18 4.97 18.47
C LEU A 145 -26.55 4.68 19.09
N GLU A 146 -27.14 3.55 18.74
CA GLU A 146 -28.40 3.12 19.34
C GLU A 146 -28.11 2.38 20.65
N GLY A 147 -28.89 2.67 21.69
CA GLY A 147 -28.62 2.15 23.03
C GLY A 147 -27.68 3.02 23.87
N ASP A 148 -27.18 4.13 23.31
CA ASP A 148 -26.39 5.15 24.00
C ASP A 148 -27.10 6.52 23.88
N ALA A 149 -26.93 7.38 24.88
CA ALA A 149 -27.40 8.77 24.86
C ALA A 149 -26.36 9.74 24.27
N ALA A 150 -25.15 9.26 23.94
CA ALA A 150 -24.09 10.05 23.34
C ALA A 150 -24.52 10.71 22.03
N ILE A 151 -24.16 11.98 21.88
CA ILE A 151 -24.42 12.82 20.69
C ILE A 151 -23.20 13.66 20.36
N GLY A 152 -23.14 14.17 19.13
CA GLY A 152 -22.10 15.09 18.68
C GLY A 152 -20.85 14.41 18.12
N GLU A 153 -19.74 15.13 18.08
CA GLU A 153 -18.51 14.69 17.42
C GLU A 153 -17.89 13.43 18.02
N GLY A 154 -18.11 13.18 19.32
CA GLY A 154 -17.53 12.02 20.01
C GLY A 154 -18.03 10.71 19.42
N VAL A 155 -19.31 10.69 19.02
CA VAL A 155 -19.90 9.56 18.30
C VAL A 155 -19.23 9.36 16.95
N SER A 156 -19.04 10.43 16.16
CA SER A 156 -18.35 10.34 14.87
C SER A 156 -16.92 9.83 15.02
N ARG A 157 -16.18 10.29 16.04
CA ARG A 157 -14.83 9.81 16.35
C ARG A 157 -14.82 8.32 16.70
N PHE A 158 -15.75 7.87 17.54
CA PHE A 158 -15.90 6.45 17.85
C PHE A 158 -16.09 5.60 16.58
N PHE A 159 -16.95 6.03 15.66
CA PHE A 159 -17.15 5.34 14.38
C PHE A 159 -15.87 5.29 13.53
N PHE A 160 -15.17 6.41 13.37
CA PHE A 160 -13.92 6.43 12.61
C PHE A 160 -12.83 5.57 13.25
N SER A 161 -12.68 5.62 14.57
CA SER A 161 -11.75 4.76 15.31
C SER A 161 -12.10 3.28 15.14
N THR A 162 -13.39 2.94 15.20
CA THR A 162 -13.86 1.57 14.96
C THR A 162 -13.56 1.12 13.53
N CYS A 163 -13.84 1.96 12.52
CA CYS A 163 -13.50 1.65 11.13
C CYS A 163 -11.98 1.46 10.95
N MET A 164 -11.16 2.33 11.53
CA MET A 164 -9.69 2.21 11.45
C MET A 164 -9.19 0.95 12.12
N ASP A 165 -9.73 0.60 13.29
CA ASP A 165 -9.43 -0.67 13.95
C ASP A 165 -9.80 -1.85 13.04
N LYS A 166 -11.00 -1.85 12.45
CA LYS A 166 -11.46 -2.92 11.54
C LYS A 166 -10.65 -3.04 10.25
N LEU A 167 -10.04 -1.96 9.77
CA LEU A 167 -9.10 -2.03 8.64
C LEU A 167 -7.82 -2.80 9.02
N ASN A 168 -7.39 -2.71 10.27
CA ASN A 168 -6.21 -3.41 10.79
C ASN A 168 -6.54 -4.84 11.27
N SER A 169 -7.62 -4.99 12.04
CA SER A 169 -8.01 -6.23 12.71
C SER A 169 -8.91 -7.14 11.86
N GLY A 170 -9.57 -6.57 10.84
CA GLY A 170 -10.56 -7.23 9.98
C GLY A 170 -11.99 -7.15 10.52
N PHE A 171 -12.96 -7.41 9.64
CA PHE A 171 -14.38 -7.52 10.03
C PHE A 171 -14.74 -8.96 10.43
N CYS A 172 -15.62 -9.09 11.43
CA CYS A 172 -16.25 -10.32 11.90
C CYS A 172 -17.30 -10.82 10.89
N ILE A 173 -16.83 -11.27 9.72
CA ILE A 173 -17.68 -11.82 8.66
C ILE A 173 -17.45 -13.33 8.64
N ASN A 174 -18.52 -14.11 8.78
CA ASN A 174 -18.47 -15.58 8.69
C ASN A 174 -18.22 -16.03 7.24
N PHE A 175 -16.96 -15.99 6.80
CA PHE A 175 -16.50 -16.73 5.63
C PHE A 175 -15.85 -18.03 6.11
N ALA A 176 -16.65 -19.10 6.11
CA ALA A 176 -16.27 -20.45 6.55
C ALA A 176 -14.76 -20.76 6.39
N ASN A 177 -14.02 -20.72 7.50
CA ASN A 177 -12.59 -21.03 7.66
C ASN A 177 -11.55 -20.07 7.03
N THR A 178 -11.74 -18.75 7.11
CA THR A 178 -10.65 -17.80 6.81
C THR A 178 -10.36 -16.88 8.00
N ASP A 179 -9.08 -16.76 8.38
CA ASP A 179 -8.59 -15.92 9.48
C ASP A 179 -8.75 -14.43 9.13
N GLY A 180 -9.96 -13.91 9.33
CA GLY A 180 -10.26 -12.48 9.22
C GLY A 180 -10.23 -11.91 7.80
N THR A 181 -10.74 -10.68 7.66
CA THR A 181 -10.71 -9.90 6.41
C THR A 181 -9.71 -8.75 6.54
N ARG A 182 -8.47 -9.06 6.96
CA ARG A 182 -7.44 -8.06 7.16
C ARG A 182 -7.10 -7.39 5.82
N LEU A 183 -6.96 -6.06 5.84
CA LEU A 183 -6.55 -5.31 4.65
C LEU A 183 -5.02 -5.35 4.46
N PHE A 184 -4.27 -5.56 5.55
CA PHE A 184 -2.81 -5.58 5.58
C PHE A 184 -2.31 -6.87 6.25
N ASP A 185 -1.40 -7.59 5.57
CA ASP A 185 -0.73 -8.80 6.07
C ASP A 185 0.80 -8.60 5.99
N GLY A 186 1.56 -9.04 7.01
CA GLY A 186 3.02 -8.90 7.06
C GLY A 186 3.61 -8.99 8.49
N GLU A 187 4.94 -8.95 8.61
CA GLU A 187 5.63 -8.84 9.92
C GLU A 187 5.41 -7.44 10.55
N PRO A 188 5.35 -7.31 11.90
CA PRO A 188 5.29 -6.00 12.56
C PRO A 188 6.45 -5.08 12.12
N GLY A 189 6.14 -3.86 11.68
CA GLY A 189 7.12 -2.92 11.10
C GLY A 189 7.36 -3.07 9.59
N HIS A 190 6.77 -4.11 8.98
CA HIS A 190 6.78 -4.39 7.54
C HIS A 190 5.36 -4.52 6.98
N LEU A 191 4.37 -3.85 7.60
CA LEU A 191 3.03 -3.66 7.05
C LEU A 191 3.08 -2.64 5.92
N VAL A 192 3.82 -2.97 4.87
CA VAL A 192 3.95 -2.11 3.71
C VAL A 192 2.66 -2.27 2.92
N PRO A 193 1.99 -1.17 2.50
CA PRO A 193 1.01 -1.28 1.43
C PRO A 193 1.74 -1.97 0.29
N SER A 194 1.16 -3.04 -0.27
CA SER A 194 1.80 -3.90 -1.27
C SER A 194 1.99 -3.20 -2.64
N ALA A 195 2.39 -1.93 -2.61
CA ALA A 195 2.69 -1.01 -3.68
C ALA A 195 4.06 -0.31 -3.48
N SER A 196 4.89 -0.74 -2.49
CA SER A 196 6.28 -0.27 -2.41
C SER A 196 7.03 -0.60 -3.69
N HIS A 197 7.77 0.38 -4.20
CA HIS A 197 8.56 0.27 -5.43
C HIS A 197 9.74 -0.72 -5.28
N PHE A 198 10.01 -1.19 -4.07
CA PHE A 198 11.02 -2.22 -3.79
C PHE A 198 10.46 -3.20 -2.77
N LEU A 199 10.10 -4.40 -3.22
CA LEU A 199 9.72 -5.52 -2.36
C LEU A 199 10.98 -6.28 -1.94
N VAL A 200 11.02 -6.71 -0.69
CA VAL A 200 12.04 -7.60 -0.14
C VAL A 200 11.43 -8.94 0.27
N GLU A 201 12.26 -9.98 0.41
CA GLU A 201 11.82 -11.33 0.80
C GLU A 201 10.90 -11.33 2.03
N LYS A 202 11.23 -10.48 3.02
CA LYS A 202 10.47 -10.37 4.29
C LYS A 202 9.03 -9.90 4.11
N ASP A 203 8.71 -9.26 2.99
CA ASP A 203 7.35 -8.82 2.68
C ASP A 203 6.45 -9.99 2.27
N CYS A 204 7.01 -11.17 1.94
CA CYS A 204 6.24 -12.37 1.64
C CYS A 204 5.75 -13.04 2.93
N PRO A 205 4.45 -13.11 3.22
CA PRO A 205 3.96 -13.63 4.51
C PRO A 205 4.01 -15.17 4.64
N ASP A 206 4.09 -15.87 3.50
CA ASP A 206 4.04 -17.33 3.44
C ASP A 206 5.46 -17.89 3.46
N LEU A 207 5.80 -18.59 4.54
CA LEU A 207 7.16 -19.06 4.80
C LEU A 207 7.65 -20.03 3.73
N ASP A 208 6.81 -20.95 3.25
CA ASP A 208 7.21 -21.95 2.26
C ASP A 208 7.49 -21.30 0.90
N ILE A 209 6.65 -20.34 0.51
CA ILE A 209 6.85 -19.54 -0.69
C ILE A 209 8.07 -18.64 -0.55
N ARG A 210 8.24 -18.00 0.62
CA ARG A 210 9.37 -17.14 0.94
C ARG A 210 10.69 -17.89 0.80
N GLU A 211 10.79 -19.07 1.41
CA GLU A 211 11.97 -19.95 1.31
C GLU A 211 12.26 -20.35 -0.14
N THR A 212 11.23 -20.65 -0.92
CA THR A 212 11.38 -21.00 -2.35
C THR A 212 11.90 -19.81 -3.17
N ILE A 213 11.36 -18.61 -2.95
CA ILE A 213 11.81 -17.38 -3.63
C ILE A 213 13.25 -17.05 -3.24
N ARG A 214 13.60 -17.21 -1.97
CA ARG A 214 14.95 -16.95 -1.45
C ARG A 214 16.04 -17.76 -2.15
N LEU A 215 15.73 -18.95 -2.66
CA LEU A 215 16.68 -19.74 -3.45
C LEU A 215 17.20 -18.97 -4.69
N LEU A 216 16.39 -18.05 -5.22
CA LEU A 216 16.75 -17.22 -6.37
C LEU A 216 17.60 -16.00 -6.00
N GLU A 217 17.72 -15.68 -4.71
CA GLU A 217 18.49 -14.53 -4.23
C GLU A 217 20.01 -14.74 -4.44
N GLY A 218 20.68 -13.76 -5.03
CA GLY A 218 22.12 -13.80 -5.31
C GLY A 218 22.54 -14.76 -6.42
N GLU A 219 23.84 -15.12 -6.43
CA GLU A 219 24.46 -15.94 -7.49
C GLU A 219 24.80 -17.37 -7.04
N SER A 220 24.37 -17.75 -5.83
CA SER A 220 24.66 -19.05 -5.22
C SER A 220 24.14 -20.22 -6.06
N LYS A 221 24.87 -21.35 -6.14
CA LYS A 221 24.41 -22.51 -6.90
C LYS A 221 23.17 -23.12 -6.25
N ILE A 222 22.05 -23.14 -6.97
CA ILE A 222 20.80 -23.76 -6.52
C ILE A 222 20.89 -25.28 -6.67
N SER A 223 20.48 -26.02 -5.65
CA SER A 223 20.38 -27.49 -5.68
C SER A 223 19.33 -27.97 -6.68
N ASP A 224 19.43 -29.21 -7.14
CA ASP A 224 18.45 -29.75 -8.11
C ASP A 224 17.05 -29.93 -7.51
N GLU A 225 16.95 -30.08 -6.19
CA GLU A 225 15.68 -29.99 -5.45
C GLU A 225 15.13 -28.57 -5.49
N GLY A 226 15.95 -27.57 -5.15
CA GLY A 226 15.53 -26.17 -5.16
C GLY A 226 15.09 -25.68 -6.54
N LYS A 227 15.78 -26.14 -7.60
CA LYS A 227 15.36 -25.87 -8.99
C LYS A 227 14.00 -26.49 -9.34
N ARG A 228 13.65 -27.64 -8.76
CA ARG A 228 12.33 -28.24 -8.94
C ARG A 228 11.26 -27.41 -8.23
N SER A 229 11.46 -27.06 -6.97
CA SER A 229 10.53 -26.20 -6.21
C SER A 229 10.26 -24.86 -6.91
N VAL A 230 11.32 -24.19 -7.38
CA VAL A 230 11.18 -22.94 -8.16
C VAL A 230 10.40 -23.17 -9.46
N ARG A 231 10.66 -24.26 -10.18
CA ARG A 231 9.99 -24.57 -11.43
C ARG A 231 8.50 -24.84 -11.22
N ASP A 232 8.17 -25.63 -10.21
CA ASP A 232 6.78 -26.00 -9.91
C ASP A 232 5.98 -24.75 -9.52
N LEU A 233 6.57 -23.86 -8.71
CA LEU A 233 5.95 -22.60 -8.32
C LEU A 233 5.82 -21.61 -9.50
N ALA A 234 6.86 -21.49 -10.35
CA ALA A 234 6.80 -20.68 -11.56
C ALA A 234 5.71 -21.18 -12.52
N PHE A 235 5.61 -22.49 -12.72
CA PHE A 235 4.56 -23.10 -13.53
C PHE A 235 3.16 -22.82 -12.97
N ALA A 236 2.98 -22.94 -11.65
CA ALA A 236 1.70 -22.66 -10.99
C ALA A 236 1.24 -21.19 -11.14
N TRP A 237 2.16 -20.27 -11.42
CA TRP A 237 1.90 -18.84 -11.61
C TRP A 237 2.04 -18.38 -13.06
N ASP A 238 2.10 -19.32 -14.02
CA ASP A 238 2.27 -19.05 -15.44
C ASP A 238 3.52 -18.20 -15.76
N LEU A 239 4.59 -18.38 -14.97
CA LEU A 239 5.88 -17.70 -15.15
C LEU A 239 6.87 -18.58 -15.94
N PRO A 240 7.80 -17.96 -16.69
CA PRO A 240 8.88 -18.66 -17.38
C PRO A 240 9.75 -19.51 -16.45
N CYS A 241 10.21 -20.66 -16.95
CA CYS A 241 11.15 -21.53 -16.24
C CYS A 241 12.46 -20.80 -15.89
N LEU A 242 13.08 -21.21 -14.78
CA LEU A 242 14.41 -20.73 -14.39
C LEU A 242 15.46 -21.09 -15.45
N THR A 243 16.21 -20.09 -15.89
CA THR A 243 17.38 -20.15 -16.76
C THR A 243 18.56 -19.45 -16.07
N GLY A 244 19.76 -19.54 -16.65
CA GLY A 244 20.93 -18.83 -16.14
C GLY A 244 20.77 -17.30 -16.15
N ASN A 245 19.94 -16.77 -17.06
CA ASN A 245 19.91 -15.34 -17.38
C ASN A 245 18.67 -14.62 -16.83
N ASN A 246 17.62 -15.35 -16.42
CA ASN A 246 16.39 -14.76 -15.88
C ASN A 246 16.26 -14.92 -14.36
N ARG A 247 17.28 -15.41 -13.65
CA ARG A 247 17.21 -15.69 -12.20
C ARG A 247 16.74 -14.49 -11.39
N ARG A 248 17.37 -13.33 -11.60
CA ARG A 248 17.03 -12.08 -10.89
C ARG A 248 15.61 -11.61 -11.22
N TRP A 249 15.26 -11.63 -12.52
CA TRP A 249 13.91 -11.28 -12.96
C TRP A 249 12.85 -12.21 -12.35
N LEU A 250 13.14 -13.52 -12.27
CA LEU A 250 12.23 -14.50 -11.71
C LEU A 250 12.07 -14.31 -10.20
N PHE A 251 13.15 -13.97 -9.48
CA PHE A 251 13.08 -13.57 -8.07
C PHE A 251 12.11 -12.39 -7.87
N GLU A 252 12.32 -11.30 -8.62
CA GLU A 252 11.50 -10.09 -8.50
C GLU A 252 10.03 -10.36 -8.87
N LYS A 253 9.77 -11.13 -9.95
CA LYS A 253 8.41 -11.46 -10.36
C LYS A 253 7.69 -12.40 -9.41
N MET A 254 8.37 -13.45 -8.94
CA MET A 254 7.77 -14.36 -7.95
C MET A 254 7.46 -13.62 -6.65
N LEU A 255 8.31 -12.69 -6.23
CA LEU A 255 8.05 -11.86 -5.06
C LEU A 255 6.84 -10.94 -5.25
N ILE A 256 6.71 -10.29 -6.42
CA ILE A 256 5.53 -9.50 -6.78
C ILE A 256 4.25 -10.35 -6.78
N HIS A 257 4.29 -11.57 -7.35
CA HIS A 257 3.13 -12.47 -7.35
C HIS A 257 2.75 -12.90 -5.93
N ALA A 258 3.74 -13.25 -5.11
CA ALA A 258 3.51 -13.72 -3.75
C ALA A 258 2.97 -12.63 -2.81
N VAL A 259 3.43 -11.39 -2.98
CA VAL A 259 3.05 -10.25 -2.13
C VAL A 259 1.85 -9.51 -2.71
N ILE A 260 1.96 -8.99 -3.93
CA ILE A 260 0.95 -8.13 -4.55
C ILE A 260 -0.18 -8.95 -5.16
N GLY A 261 0.12 -10.08 -5.81
CA GLY A 261 -0.88 -10.90 -6.50
C GLY A 261 -2.03 -11.35 -5.58
N ARG A 262 -1.72 -11.62 -4.30
CA ARG A 262 -2.72 -12.01 -3.30
C ARG A 262 -3.66 -10.88 -2.87
N VAL A 263 -3.18 -9.64 -2.92
CA VAL A 263 -3.94 -8.46 -2.45
C VAL A 263 -4.37 -7.53 -3.58
N ILE A 264 -4.07 -7.88 -4.85
CA ILE A 264 -4.29 -6.99 -5.99
C ILE A 264 -5.75 -6.54 -6.11
N ARG A 265 -6.69 -7.42 -5.77
CA ARG A 265 -8.12 -7.08 -5.76
C ARG A 265 -8.45 -6.07 -4.67
N GLN A 266 -7.89 -6.24 -3.47
CA GLN A 266 -8.03 -5.34 -2.33
C GLN A 266 -7.43 -3.96 -2.64
N ILE A 267 -6.22 -3.91 -3.23
CA ILE A 267 -5.59 -2.67 -3.70
C ILE A 267 -6.48 -1.97 -4.74
N LYS A 268 -7.01 -2.72 -5.72
CA LYS A 268 -7.92 -2.19 -6.73
C LYS A 268 -9.18 -1.59 -6.08
N GLN A 269 -9.75 -2.24 -5.06
CA GLN A 269 -10.90 -1.72 -4.32
C GLN A 269 -10.56 -0.47 -3.50
N LEU A 270 -9.42 -0.44 -2.80
CA LEU A 270 -8.95 0.74 -2.07
C LEU A 270 -8.75 1.92 -3.02
N ARG A 271 -8.07 1.71 -4.15
CA ARG A 271 -7.88 2.72 -5.20
C ARG A 271 -9.22 3.21 -5.75
N ARG A 272 -10.20 2.32 -5.92
CA ARG A 272 -11.56 2.69 -6.33
C ARG A 272 -12.21 3.62 -5.30
N GLY A 273 -12.19 3.27 -4.01
CA GLY A 273 -12.73 4.12 -2.95
C GLY A 273 -12.05 5.50 -2.88
N LEU A 274 -10.73 5.55 -3.07
CA LEU A 274 -9.99 6.81 -3.16
C LEU A 274 -10.38 7.66 -4.39
N LYS A 275 -10.79 7.05 -5.50
CA LYS A 275 -11.27 7.75 -6.71
C LYS A 275 -12.72 8.21 -6.61
N GLU A 276 -13.53 7.53 -5.79
CA GLU A 276 -14.92 7.95 -5.47
C GLU A 276 -14.92 9.20 -4.58
N THR A 277 -13.79 9.49 -3.93
CA THR A 277 -13.52 10.78 -3.28
C THR A 277 -12.52 11.59 -4.14
N PRO A 278 -12.37 12.89 -3.92
CA PRO A 278 -11.31 13.65 -4.60
C PRO A 278 -9.90 13.33 -4.06
N MET A 279 -9.76 12.44 -3.06
CA MET A 279 -8.47 12.11 -2.43
C MET A 279 -7.46 11.51 -3.42
N TRP A 280 -7.90 10.71 -4.40
CA TRP A 280 -6.97 10.19 -5.41
C TRP A 280 -6.29 11.33 -6.19
N ALA A 281 -6.99 12.42 -6.47
CA ALA A 281 -6.42 13.58 -7.16
C ALA A 281 -5.34 14.26 -6.29
N MET A 282 -5.61 14.45 -5.00
CA MET A 282 -4.61 14.98 -4.04
C MET A 282 -3.35 14.09 -4.02
N LEU A 283 -3.52 12.78 -3.83
CA LEU A 283 -2.38 11.86 -3.66
C LEU A 283 -1.55 11.69 -4.94
N SER A 284 -2.19 11.72 -6.11
CA SER A 284 -1.50 11.56 -7.39
C SER A 284 -0.81 12.84 -7.88
N GLN A 285 -1.41 14.01 -7.63
CA GLN A 285 -0.88 15.29 -8.10
C GLN A 285 0.06 15.97 -7.09
N ARG A 286 -0.06 15.63 -5.80
CA ARG A 286 0.75 16.18 -4.70
C ARG A 286 1.34 15.07 -3.83
N PRO A 287 2.31 14.29 -4.34
CA PRO A 287 2.92 13.18 -3.57
C PRO A 287 3.65 13.65 -2.30
N ASP A 288 4.06 14.92 -2.24
CA ASP A 288 4.64 15.59 -1.06
C ASP A 288 3.67 15.68 0.13
N THR A 289 2.36 15.54 -0.11
CA THR A 289 1.33 15.54 0.95
C THR A 289 1.10 14.18 1.60
N VAL A 290 1.58 13.09 0.98
CA VAL A 290 1.26 11.71 1.40
C VAL A 290 1.69 11.45 2.83
N ALA A 291 2.91 11.85 3.22
CA ALA A 291 3.43 11.64 4.57
C ALA A 291 2.69 12.47 5.64
N LEU A 292 2.05 13.57 5.25
CA LEU A 292 1.24 14.41 6.15
C LEU A 292 -0.17 13.86 6.33
N LEU A 293 -0.76 13.29 5.26
CA LEU A 293 -2.09 12.69 5.27
C LEU A 293 -2.09 11.29 5.88
N PHE A 294 -0.99 10.54 5.69
CA PHE A 294 -0.79 9.18 6.18
C PHE A 294 0.57 9.08 6.88
N PRO A 295 0.67 9.53 8.15
CA PRO A 295 1.90 9.45 8.91
C PRO A 295 2.35 8.00 9.12
N GLN A 296 3.65 7.73 9.04
CA GLN A 296 4.19 6.42 9.36
C GLN A 296 4.08 6.15 10.86
N GLU A 297 3.66 4.93 11.22
CA GLU A 297 3.43 4.50 12.61
C GLU A 297 4.68 4.62 13.50
N GLY A 298 5.88 4.60 12.91
CA GLY A 298 7.16 4.79 13.60
C GLY A 298 7.78 6.21 13.50
N ALA A 299 7.13 7.17 12.83
CA ALA A 299 7.67 8.52 12.65
C ALA A 299 7.32 9.48 13.80
N VAL A 300 6.47 9.05 14.74
CA VAL A 300 6.14 9.85 15.93
C VAL A 300 7.16 9.51 17.02
N ASP A 301 8.13 10.41 17.20
CA ASP A 301 9.10 10.30 18.28
C ASP A 301 8.41 10.67 19.61
N TYR A 302 7.97 9.64 20.35
CA TYR A 302 7.26 9.81 21.62
C TYR A 302 8.23 10.22 22.72
N SER A 303 8.64 11.48 22.72
CA SER A 303 9.43 11.99 23.83
C SER A 303 8.55 12.14 25.08
N PRO A 304 9.00 11.66 26.25
CA PRO A 304 8.31 11.90 27.53
C PRO A 304 7.99 13.38 27.76
N ALA A 305 8.88 14.27 27.31
CA ALA A 305 8.69 15.71 27.41
C ALA A 305 7.44 16.20 26.65
N VAL A 306 7.21 15.71 25.43
CA VAL A 306 6.03 16.09 24.63
C VAL A 306 4.75 15.58 25.29
N ILE A 307 4.73 14.35 25.81
CA ILE A 307 3.54 13.80 26.49
C ILE A 307 3.23 14.61 27.75
N LEU A 308 4.23 14.88 28.60
CA LEU A 308 4.04 15.62 29.85
C LEU A 308 3.56 17.05 29.64
N GLN A 309 3.94 17.69 28.53
CA GLN A 309 3.45 19.02 28.15
C GLN A 309 1.97 19.01 27.71
N ARG A 310 1.46 17.88 27.26
CA ARG A 310 0.08 17.74 26.73
C ARG A 310 -0.92 17.26 27.77
N ILE A 311 -0.46 16.79 28.93
CA ILE A 311 -1.34 16.40 30.03
C ILE A 311 -1.88 17.67 30.73
N THR A 312 -3.20 17.79 30.78
CA THR A 312 -3.87 18.72 31.69
C THR A 312 -3.85 18.11 33.09
N TRP A 313 -3.05 18.69 33.98
CA TRP A 313 -2.96 18.23 35.37
C TRP A 313 -4.13 18.78 36.19
N PRO A 314 -4.75 17.97 37.07
CA PRO A 314 -5.82 18.44 37.96
C PRO A 314 -5.35 19.66 38.75
N ARG A 315 -6.16 20.73 38.80
CA ARG A 315 -5.91 21.89 39.67
C ARG A 315 -6.76 21.79 40.93
N ASP A 316 -6.36 22.55 41.94
CA ASP A 316 -7.00 22.52 43.25
C ASP A 316 -8.43 23.11 43.25
N ASP A 317 -8.81 23.82 42.19
CA ASP A 317 -10.05 24.62 42.13
C ASP A 317 -11.15 24.02 41.23
N ASP A 318 -10.93 22.86 40.62
CA ASP A 318 -11.75 22.42 39.47
C ASP A 318 -13.08 21.72 39.84
N ASP A 319 -13.32 21.31 41.10
CA ASP A 319 -14.58 20.66 41.50
C ASP A 319 -14.90 20.88 43.00
N GLU A 320 -16.02 21.54 43.32
CA GLU A 320 -16.50 21.73 44.71
C GLU A 320 -17.01 20.43 45.36
N ASP A 321 -17.25 19.38 44.57
CA ASP A 321 -17.71 18.04 44.98
C ASP A 321 -16.58 16.98 44.95
N ASP A 322 -15.31 17.39 44.98
CA ASP A 322 -14.20 16.45 44.90
C ASP A 322 -13.86 15.80 46.26
N ASP A 323 -14.25 14.52 46.41
CA ASP A 323 -13.90 13.67 47.56
C ASP A 323 -12.39 13.33 47.64
N CYS A 324 -11.59 13.67 46.62
CA CYS A 324 -10.18 13.34 46.55
C CYS A 324 -9.30 14.46 47.14
N SER A 325 -8.57 14.13 48.22
CA SER A 325 -7.66 15.10 48.84
C SER A 325 -6.54 15.56 47.89
N VAL A 326 -6.13 16.83 48.03
CA VAL A 326 -5.00 17.43 47.28
C VAL A 326 -3.73 16.59 47.40
N ASP A 327 -3.42 16.04 48.58
CA ASP A 327 -2.24 15.19 48.79
C ASP A 327 -2.31 13.89 47.95
N THR A 328 -3.50 13.28 47.84
CA THR A 328 -3.71 12.10 46.98
C THR A 328 -3.51 12.46 45.51
N LYS A 329 -4.09 13.57 45.04
CA LYS A 329 -3.93 14.06 43.66
C LYS A 329 -2.46 14.35 43.33
N CYS A 330 -1.73 15.02 44.22
CA CYS A 330 -0.30 15.29 44.07
C CYS A 330 0.55 14.01 44.03
N ARG A 331 0.23 13.02 44.87
CA ARG A 331 0.94 11.73 44.87
C ARG A 331 0.71 10.95 43.58
N VAL A 332 -0.54 10.86 43.13
CA VAL A 332 -0.91 10.14 41.90
C VAL A 332 -0.30 10.82 40.67
N SER A 333 -0.43 12.15 40.56
CA SER A 333 0.16 12.91 39.46
C SER A 333 1.70 12.87 39.46
N GLY A 334 2.33 12.93 40.64
CA GLY A 334 3.78 12.78 40.79
C GLY A 334 4.28 11.40 40.38
N TYR A 335 3.56 10.34 40.74
CA TYR A 335 3.86 8.98 40.29
C TYR A 335 3.72 8.86 38.76
N LEU A 336 2.62 9.34 38.18
CA LEU A 336 2.36 9.28 36.74
C LEU A 336 3.43 10.05 35.95
N ARG A 337 3.80 11.24 36.40
CA ARG A 337 4.88 12.03 35.79
C ARG A 337 6.18 11.24 35.76
N ARG A 338 6.59 10.70 36.91
CA ARG A 338 7.84 9.93 37.04
C ARG A 338 7.80 8.63 36.22
N PHE A 339 6.64 8.01 36.10
CA PHE A 339 6.45 6.82 35.26
C PHE A 339 6.69 7.16 33.79
N ILE A 340 6.10 8.25 33.28
CA ILE A 340 6.27 8.69 31.89
C ILE A 340 7.71 9.12 31.61
N GLU A 341 8.36 9.85 32.54
CA GLU A 341 9.76 10.29 32.41
C GLU A 341 10.75 9.14 32.26
N ASN A 342 10.45 7.98 32.84
CA ASN A 342 11.35 6.83 32.90
C ASN A 342 10.86 5.62 32.08
N ALA A 343 9.77 5.77 31.31
CA ALA A 343 9.24 4.70 30.48
C ALA A 343 10.19 4.37 29.32
N SER A 344 10.36 3.08 29.02
CA SER A 344 11.11 2.67 27.84
C SER A 344 10.34 3.03 26.56
N PRO A 345 11.03 3.15 25.40
CA PRO A 345 10.36 3.41 24.12
C PRO A 345 9.22 2.42 23.81
N ASP A 346 9.38 1.14 24.15
CA ASP A 346 8.33 0.12 23.96
C ASP A 346 7.11 0.37 24.86
N VAL A 347 7.34 0.80 26.11
CA VAL A 347 6.24 1.18 27.03
C VAL A 347 5.59 2.47 26.58
N MET A 348 6.34 3.42 26.02
CA MET A 348 5.84 4.68 25.46
C MET A 348 4.99 4.47 24.20
N ALA A 349 5.41 3.57 23.31
CA ALA A 349 4.62 3.18 22.13
C ALA A 349 3.31 2.48 22.54
N ASN A 350 3.36 1.62 23.56
CA ASN A 350 2.17 0.96 24.10
C ASN A 350 1.31 1.88 24.97
N LEU A 351 1.88 2.92 25.58
CA LEU A 351 1.16 3.95 26.31
C LEU A 351 0.16 4.68 25.42
N ASN A 352 0.27 4.64 24.09
CA ASN A 352 -0.80 5.12 23.22
C ASN A 352 -2.11 4.32 23.35
N GLN A 353 -2.10 3.03 23.67
CA GLN A 353 -3.37 2.31 23.87
C GLN A 353 -4.11 2.79 25.13
N PRO A 354 -3.45 2.90 26.30
CA PRO A 354 -4.00 3.59 27.47
C PRO A 354 -4.18 5.09 27.28
N VAL A 355 -3.28 5.83 26.64
CA VAL A 355 -3.45 7.29 26.44
C VAL A 355 -4.62 7.55 25.50
N VAL A 356 -4.85 6.76 24.45
CA VAL A 356 -6.12 6.79 23.70
C VAL A 356 -7.30 6.47 24.61
N TYR A 357 -7.18 5.50 25.53
CA TYR A 357 -8.21 5.19 26.53
C TYR A 357 -8.47 6.37 27.50
N TRP A 358 -7.45 7.12 27.91
CA TRP A 358 -7.53 8.23 28.87
C TRP A 358 -7.86 9.56 28.16
N THR A 359 -7.44 9.79 26.92
CA THR A 359 -7.78 10.97 26.11
C THR A 359 -9.13 10.83 25.44
N ALA A 360 -9.58 9.61 25.09
CA ALA A 360 -10.93 9.40 24.55
C ALA A 360 -12.00 9.51 25.64
N GLN A 361 -11.66 9.25 26.90
CA GLN A 361 -12.61 9.31 28.01
C GLN A 361 -12.62 10.65 28.76
N TYR A 362 -11.60 11.51 28.58
CA TYR A 362 -11.49 12.81 29.29
C TYR A 362 -11.18 14.03 28.40
N MET A 363 -11.33 13.92 27.08
CA MET A 363 -11.51 15.08 26.20
C MET A 363 -12.97 15.24 25.76
N TYR A 364 -13.88 14.98 26.71
CA TYR A 364 -15.27 15.42 26.73
C TYR A 364 -15.69 15.77 28.14
#